data_AF-A0A913ZZS4-F1
#
_entry.id   AF-A0A913ZZS4-F1
#
_cell.length_a   1.000
_cell.length_b   1.000
_cell.length_c   1.000
_cell.angle_alpha   90.00
_cell.angle_beta   90.00
_cell.angle_gamma   90.00
#
_symmetry.space_group_name_H-M   'P 1'
#
loop_
_entity.id
_entity.type
_entity.pdbx_description
1 polymer ?
#
loop_
_entity_poly.entity_id
_entity_poly.type
_entity_poly.pdbx_seq_one_letter_code
_entity_poly.pdbx_strand_id
1 'polypeptide(L)'
;MIWRSSPKEESKELGANADDETTEPEEEIEWTEDDLVTTELVVATGNTDEVKMSPRALRVQTGPAQLSRTGFVREGWRRASPSQDAASDDYKTQTAEVGEIKITPALKEGEEAWYSVDNERLEAQPITVQILPRKLQFFTDRQDRDTLIGGTQKT
;
A
#
# COMPACT_ATOMS: atom_id res chain seq x y z
N MET A 1 6.73 -12.17 6.46
CA MET A 1 5.96 -10.90 6.30
C MET A 1 4.68 -11.05 7.10
N ILE A 2 4.25 -10.02 7.83
CA ILE A 2 3.03 -10.08 8.64
C ILE A 2 2.18 -8.85 8.33
N TRP A 3 0.88 -8.98 8.11
CA TRP A 3 0.00 -7.83 7.83
C TRP A 3 -1.37 -7.97 8.48
N ARG A 4 -2.09 -6.85 8.55
CA ARG A 4 -3.47 -6.80 9.03
C ARG A 4 -4.33 -5.86 8.18
N SER A 5 -5.64 -6.11 8.16
CA SER A 5 -6.62 -5.25 7.51
C SER A 5 -6.72 -3.88 8.20
N SER A 6 -7.12 -2.84 7.45
CA SER A 6 -7.42 -1.53 8.06
C SER A 6 -8.59 -1.65 9.04
N PRO A 7 -8.54 -0.97 10.21
CA PRO A 7 -9.73 -0.78 11.03
C PRO A 7 -10.84 -0.13 10.20
N LYS A 8 -12.10 -0.50 10.44
CA LYS A 8 -13.23 0.22 9.86
C LYS A 8 -13.27 1.62 10.50
N GLU A 9 -13.08 2.68 9.71
CA GLU A 9 -13.35 4.05 10.18
C GLU A 9 -14.87 4.19 10.37
N GLU A 10 -15.40 3.98 11.57
CA GLU A 10 -16.73 4.49 11.91
C GLU A 10 -16.65 5.99 12.14
N SER A 11 -17.45 6.74 11.38
CA SER A 11 -17.61 8.18 11.54
C SER A 11 -18.23 8.48 12.91
N LYS A 12 -17.41 8.88 13.88
CA LYS A 12 -17.88 9.50 15.12
C LYS A 12 -18.60 10.82 14.77
N GLU A 13 -19.92 10.78 14.72
CA GLU A 13 -20.72 12.00 14.83
C GLU A 13 -20.51 12.58 16.23
N LEU A 14 -20.02 13.82 16.30
CA LEU A 14 -19.85 14.59 17.53
C LEU A 14 -21.22 14.99 18.09
N GLY A 15 -21.89 14.04 18.75
CA GLY A 15 -22.99 14.31 19.66
C GLY A 15 -22.45 14.70 21.02
N ALA A 16 -22.61 15.97 21.40
CA ALA A 16 -22.29 16.43 22.74
C ALA A 16 -23.26 15.80 23.76
N ASN A 17 -22.75 14.97 24.68
CA ASN A 17 -23.24 14.89 26.06
C ASN A 17 -22.20 14.20 26.96
N ALA A 18 -22.12 14.70 28.18
CA ALA A 18 -21.13 14.38 29.20
C ALA A 18 -21.34 13.01 29.86
N ASP A 19 -20.24 12.49 30.39
CA ASP A 19 -20.11 11.45 31.40
C ASP A 19 -20.56 10.02 31.00
N ASP A 20 -19.76 9.35 30.16
CA ASP A 20 -19.61 7.87 30.25
C ASP A 20 -18.22 7.46 29.76
N GLU A 21 -17.38 6.97 30.66
CA GLU A 21 -16.06 6.41 30.38
C GLU A 21 -16.24 4.95 29.93
N THR A 22 -17.01 4.73 28.87
CA THR A 22 -17.09 3.44 28.18
C THR A 22 -15.94 3.39 27.18
N THR A 23 -14.80 2.86 27.64
CA THR A 23 -13.72 2.45 26.72
C THR A 23 -14.24 1.24 25.96
N GLU A 24 -14.81 1.46 24.78
CA GLU A 24 -15.17 0.37 23.86
C GLU A 24 -13.91 -0.47 23.61
N PRO A 25 -13.97 -1.81 23.77
CA PRO A 25 -12.81 -2.65 23.53
C PRO A 25 -12.39 -2.49 22.07
N GLU A 26 -11.16 -2.04 21.84
CA GLU A 26 -10.57 -2.05 20.51
C GLU A 26 -10.67 -3.48 19.96
N GLU A 27 -11.45 -3.68 18.90
CA GLU A 27 -11.58 -4.99 18.25
C GLU A 27 -10.17 -5.52 17.93
N GLU A 28 -9.84 -6.70 18.44
CA GLU A 28 -8.53 -7.32 18.22
C GLU A 28 -8.41 -7.72 16.74
N ILE A 29 -7.74 -6.89 15.95
CA ILE A 29 -7.53 -7.13 14.51
C ILE A 29 -6.51 -8.27 14.35
N GLU A 30 -6.95 -9.38 13.76
CA GLU A 30 -6.12 -10.56 13.49
C GLU A 30 -4.98 -10.23 12.51
N TRP A 31 -3.77 -10.71 12.84
CA TRP A 31 -2.59 -10.61 11.99
C TRP A 31 -2.40 -11.90 11.19
N THR A 32 -2.13 -11.77 9.90
CA THR A 32 -1.75 -12.89 9.03
C THR A 32 -0.25 -12.86 8.78
N GLU A 33 0.42 -14.01 8.89
CA GLU A 33 1.85 -14.18 8.68
C GLU A 33 2.11 -15.14 7.51
N ASP A 34 2.91 -14.70 6.54
CA ASP A 34 3.40 -15.53 5.43
C ASP A 34 4.92 -15.38 5.23
N ASP A 35 5.58 -16.51 4.97
CA ASP A 35 6.92 -16.55 4.41
C ASP A 35 6.87 -16.32 2.90
N LEU A 36 7.32 -15.14 2.47
CA LEU A 36 7.19 -14.70 1.10
C LEU A 36 8.53 -14.77 0.37
N VAL A 37 8.53 -15.47 -0.77
CA VAL A 37 9.60 -15.38 -1.79
C VAL A 37 9.02 -14.73 -3.02
N THR A 38 9.58 -13.59 -3.43
CA THR A 38 9.11 -12.84 -4.59
C THR A 38 10.28 -12.17 -5.30
N THR A 39 10.12 -11.95 -6.60
CA THR A 39 11.05 -11.16 -7.42
C THR A 39 10.90 -9.66 -7.20
N GLU A 40 9.75 -9.20 -6.70
CA GLU A 40 9.46 -7.80 -6.45
C GLU A 40 8.40 -7.68 -5.36
N LEU A 41 8.64 -6.83 -4.36
CA LEU A 41 7.64 -6.43 -3.37
C LEU A 41 7.46 -4.92 -3.46
N VAL A 42 6.23 -4.47 -3.73
CA VAL A 42 5.87 -3.05 -3.75
C VAL A 42 4.82 -2.81 -2.67
N VAL A 43 5.08 -1.84 -1.80
CA VAL A 43 4.10 -1.31 -0.85
C VAL A 43 3.86 0.14 -1.22
N ALA A 44 2.63 0.47 -1.61
CA ALA A 44 2.25 1.81 -2.04
C ALA A 44 0.92 2.21 -1.42
N THR A 45 0.60 3.50 -1.43
CA THR A 45 -0.75 3.96 -1.06
C THR A 45 -1.77 3.56 -2.13
N GLY A 46 -2.96 3.11 -1.74
CA GLY A 46 -4.03 2.70 -2.67
C GLY A 46 -4.75 3.84 -3.40
N ASN A 47 -4.17 5.04 -3.46
CA ASN A 47 -4.77 6.27 -4.01
C ASN A 47 -4.63 6.41 -5.53
N THR A 48 -4.35 5.32 -6.25
CA THR A 48 -4.10 5.32 -7.70
C THR A 48 -5.33 5.00 -8.55
N ASP A 49 -6.36 4.42 -7.96
CA ASP A 49 -7.66 4.22 -8.62
C ASP A 49 -8.65 5.29 -8.15
N GLU A 50 -9.63 5.63 -9.01
CA GLU A 50 -10.68 6.63 -8.79
C GLU A 50 -10.94 6.85 -7.30
N VAL A 51 -10.81 8.09 -6.83
CA VAL A 51 -10.93 8.55 -5.43
C VAL A 51 -12.32 8.23 -4.89
N LYS A 52 -12.60 6.95 -4.72
CA LYS A 52 -13.72 6.40 -3.99
C LYS A 52 -13.23 6.29 -2.57
N MET A 53 -14.12 6.66 -1.67
CA MET A 53 -13.94 6.67 -0.22
C MET A 53 -13.89 5.22 0.31
N SER A 54 -13.09 4.33 -0.29
CA SER A 54 -12.77 3.04 0.30
C SER A 54 -11.87 3.28 1.52
N PRO A 55 -11.82 2.33 2.47
CA PRO A 55 -10.92 2.44 3.61
C PRO A 55 -9.51 2.69 3.10
N ARG A 56 -8.86 3.75 3.59
CA ARG A 56 -7.51 4.09 3.14
C ARG A 56 -6.58 2.96 3.56
N ALA A 57 -6.06 2.24 2.56
CA ALA A 57 -5.22 1.07 2.75
C ALA A 57 -3.89 1.22 2.00
N LEU A 58 -2.89 0.50 2.48
CA LEU A 58 -1.68 0.19 1.73
C LEU A 58 -2.02 -0.90 0.71
N ARG A 59 -1.58 -0.70 -0.53
CA ARG A 59 -1.58 -1.70 -1.57
C ARG A 59 -0.25 -2.43 -1.52
N VAL A 60 -0.30 -3.72 -1.24
CA VAL A 60 0.87 -4.61 -1.31
C VAL A 60 0.77 -5.39 -2.61
N GLN A 61 1.81 -5.29 -3.43
CA GLN A 61 1.93 -6.05 -4.67
C GLN A 61 3.16 -6.93 -4.60
N THR A 62 2.98 -8.20 -4.96
CA THR A 62 4.07 -9.18 -5.05
C THR A 62 4.21 -9.66 -6.49
N GLY A 63 5.45 -9.76 -6.95
CA GLY A 63 5.79 -10.43 -8.20
C GLY A 63 5.82 -11.97 -8.02
N PRO A 64 6.09 -12.72 -9.10
CA PRO A 64 6.26 -14.17 -9.02
C PRO A 64 7.50 -14.53 -8.19
N ALA A 65 7.49 -15.70 -7.54
CA ALA A 65 8.64 -16.22 -6.78
C ALA A 65 9.84 -16.55 -7.66
N GLN A 66 9.59 -16.90 -8.92
CA GLN A 66 10.62 -17.25 -9.89
C GLN A 66 10.28 -16.59 -11.22
N LEU A 67 11.31 -16.11 -11.90
CA LEU A 67 11.17 -15.50 -13.22
C LEU A 67 12.38 -15.88 -14.08
N SER A 68 12.13 -16.27 -15.32
CA SER A 68 13.22 -16.55 -16.26
C SER A 68 13.94 -15.24 -16.62
N ARG A 69 15.24 -15.31 -16.95
CA ARG A 69 16.01 -14.14 -17.38
C ARG A 69 15.34 -13.41 -18.57
N THR A 70 14.82 -14.17 -19.53
CA THR A 70 14.10 -13.60 -20.69
C THR A 70 12.79 -12.95 -20.25
N GLY A 71 12.05 -13.57 -19.32
CA GLY A 71 10.84 -13.01 -18.71
C GLY A 71 11.13 -11.68 -17.99
N PHE A 72 12.21 -11.62 -17.21
CA PHE A 72 12.66 -10.41 -16.54
C PHE A 72 12.95 -9.26 -17.52
N VAL A 73 13.71 -9.55 -18.59
CA VAL A 73 14.04 -8.53 -19.60
C VAL A 73 12.78 -8.06 -20.33
N ARG A 74 11.89 -8.97 -20.73
CA ARG A 74 10.61 -8.64 -21.40
C ARG A 74 9.73 -7.78 -20.50
N GLU A 75 9.58 -8.14 -19.24
CA GLU A 75 8.80 -7.38 -18.27
C GLU A 75 9.37 -5.98 -18.05
N GLY A 76 10.71 -5.85 -17.96
CA GLY A 76 11.37 -4.55 -17.86
C GLY A 76 11.08 -3.62 -19.04
N TRP A 77 11.18 -4.14 -20.28
CA TRP A 77 10.84 -3.37 -21.48
C TRP A 77 9.37 -2.97 -21.54
N ARG A 78 8.47 -3.89 -21.15
CA ARG A 78 7.02 -3.62 -21.08
C ARG A 78 6.71 -2.46 -20.14
N ARG A 79 7.36 -2.40 -18.96
CA ARG A 79 7.19 -1.30 -18.00
C ARG A 79 7.76 0.03 -18.49
N ALA A 80 8.90 0.01 -19.17
CA ALA A 80 9.55 1.21 -19.70
C ALA A 80 8.83 1.80 -20.92
N SER A 81 8.04 1.00 -21.64
CA SER A 81 7.36 1.40 -22.87
C SER A 81 5.97 0.77 -22.94
N PRO A 82 4.98 1.31 -22.20
CA PRO A 82 3.65 0.73 -22.08
C PRO A 82 2.86 0.68 -23.39
N SER A 83 3.31 1.36 -24.45
CA SER A 83 2.73 1.26 -25.80
C SER A 83 3.09 -0.04 -26.54
N GLN A 84 3.99 -0.87 -26.00
CA GLN A 84 4.22 -2.23 -26.48
C GLN A 84 3.43 -3.23 -25.63
N ASP A 85 2.16 -3.42 -26.00
CA ASP A 85 1.21 -4.41 -25.45
C ASP A 85 1.63 -5.88 -25.74
N ALA A 86 2.89 -6.23 -25.53
CA ALA A 86 3.24 -7.62 -25.33
C ALA A 86 2.95 -7.93 -23.85
N ALA A 87 1.70 -8.35 -23.57
CA ALA A 87 1.38 -8.97 -22.30
C ALA A 87 2.43 -10.07 -22.03
N SER A 88 3.24 -9.87 -20.98
CA SER A 88 4.13 -10.92 -20.52
C SER A 88 3.27 -11.87 -19.69
N ASP A 89 2.66 -12.88 -20.34
CA ASP A 89 1.85 -13.91 -19.66
C ASP A 89 2.59 -14.58 -18.48
N ASP A 90 3.93 -14.50 -18.50
CA ASP A 90 4.82 -15.10 -17.51
C ASP A 90 4.97 -14.26 -16.23
N TYR A 91 4.65 -12.96 -16.24
CA TYR A 91 4.82 -12.09 -15.05
C TYR A 91 3.47 -11.79 -14.41
N LYS A 92 3.07 -12.62 -13.45
CA LYS A 92 1.82 -12.46 -12.70
C LYS A 92 2.09 -11.80 -11.36
N THR A 93 1.40 -10.69 -11.12
CA THR A 93 1.41 -10.01 -9.83
C THR A 93 0.20 -10.43 -9.00
N GLN A 94 0.38 -10.50 -7.68
CA GLN A 94 -0.72 -10.58 -6.72
C GLN A 94 -0.81 -9.25 -5.98
N THR A 95 -2.03 -8.85 -5.63
CA THR A 95 -2.28 -7.59 -4.93
C THR A 95 -3.19 -7.82 -3.74
N ALA A 96 -2.85 -7.21 -2.61
CA ALA A 96 -3.66 -7.19 -1.40
C ALA A 96 -3.75 -5.76 -0.86
N GLU A 97 -4.88 -5.43 -0.22
CA GLU A 97 -5.06 -4.18 0.51
C GLU A 97 -4.96 -4.46 2.02
N VAL A 98 -4.10 -3.71 2.70
CA VAL A 98 -3.77 -3.91 4.12
C VAL A 98 -3.70 -2.57 4.84
N GLY A 99 -4.01 -2.52 6.13
CA GLY A 99 -3.86 -1.29 6.93
C GLY A 99 -2.45 -1.09 7.45
N GLU A 100 -1.79 -2.18 7.81
CA GLU A 100 -0.44 -2.20 8.36
C GLU A 100 0.28 -3.48 7.94
N ILE A 101 1.59 -3.37 7.72
CA ILE A 101 2.45 -4.48 7.31
C ILE A 101 3.80 -4.39 8.03
N LYS A 102 4.30 -5.54 8.48
CA LYS A 102 5.63 -5.76 9.04
C LYS A 102 6.43 -6.62 8.07
N ILE A 103 7.61 -6.13 7.71
CA ILE A 103 8.52 -6.78 6.76
C ILE A 103 9.82 -7.08 7.47
N THR A 104 10.18 -8.36 7.55
CA THR A 104 11.45 -8.83 8.08
C THR A 104 12.21 -9.50 6.95
N PRO A 105 13.29 -8.90 6.44
CA PRO A 105 14.07 -9.50 5.36
C PRO A 105 14.89 -10.67 5.90
N ALA A 106 14.91 -11.78 5.17
CA ALA A 106 15.72 -12.95 5.52
C ALA A 106 17.14 -12.80 4.95
N LEU A 107 18.01 -12.11 5.69
CA LEU A 107 19.39 -11.81 5.29
C LEU A 107 20.38 -12.72 6.01
N LYS A 108 21.46 -13.12 5.32
CA LYS A 108 22.59 -13.81 5.95
C LYS A 108 23.54 -12.79 6.60
N GLU A 109 24.35 -13.26 7.54
CA GLU A 109 25.39 -12.42 8.15
C GLU A 109 26.33 -11.85 7.07
N GLY A 110 26.49 -10.52 7.06
CA GLY A 110 27.30 -9.80 6.08
C GLY A 110 26.63 -9.58 4.71
N GLU A 111 25.38 -9.99 4.53
CA GLU A 111 24.62 -9.72 3.31
C GLU A 111 24.03 -8.30 3.35
N GLU A 112 24.39 -7.49 2.35
CA GLU A 112 23.79 -6.16 2.17
C GLU A 112 22.55 -6.24 1.29
N ALA A 113 21.44 -5.69 1.76
CA ALA A 113 20.21 -5.54 1.01
C ALA A 113 19.62 -4.15 1.22
N TRP A 114 18.76 -3.72 0.30
CA TRP A 114 18.25 -2.35 0.25
C TRP A 114 16.77 -2.33 -0.09
N TYR A 115 16.03 -1.46 0.60
CA TYR A 115 14.73 -0.99 0.13
C TYR A 115 14.91 0.30 -0.69
N SER A 116 13.93 0.57 -1.56
CA SER A 116 13.79 1.84 -2.24
C SER A 116 12.50 2.51 -1.77
N VAL A 117 12.60 3.61 -1.03
CA VAL A 117 11.45 4.40 -0.57
C VAL A 117 11.51 5.75 -1.27
N ASP A 118 10.51 6.08 -2.09
CA ASP A 118 10.44 7.33 -2.86
C ASP A 118 11.73 7.68 -3.65
N ASN A 119 12.39 6.64 -4.19
CA ASN A 119 13.67 6.67 -4.91
C ASN A 119 14.93 6.85 -4.06
N GLU A 120 14.83 6.82 -2.73
CA GLU A 120 15.97 6.79 -1.83
C GLU A 120 16.29 5.35 -1.41
N ARG A 121 17.59 5.02 -1.35
CA ARG A 121 18.06 3.71 -0.91
C ARG A 121 18.23 3.71 0.61
N LEU A 122 17.52 2.80 1.27
CA LEU A 122 17.62 2.56 2.70
C LEU A 122 18.08 1.12 2.93
N GLU A 123 18.98 0.94 3.89
CA GLU A 123 19.44 -0.40 4.28
C GLU A 123 18.26 -1.26 4.70
N ALA A 124 18.20 -2.49 4.21
CA ALA A 124 17.10 -3.40 4.49
C ALA A 124 17.20 -3.92 5.93
N GLN A 125 16.30 -3.45 6.77
CA GLN A 125 16.11 -3.90 8.14
C GLN A 125 14.66 -4.34 8.36
N PRO A 126 14.33 -4.98 9.50
CA PRO A 126 12.94 -5.20 9.86
C PRO A 126 12.21 -3.87 10.01
N ILE A 127 11.09 -3.69 9.31
CA ILE A 127 10.31 -2.44 9.28
C ILE A 127 8.82 -2.69 9.52
N THR A 128 8.15 -1.65 10.01
CA THR A 128 6.68 -1.56 10.06
C THR A 128 6.25 -0.42 9.16
N VAL A 129 5.29 -0.68 8.28
CA VAL A 129 4.69 0.31 7.38
C VAL A 129 3.21 0.45 7.73
N GLN A 130 2.79 1.68 7.98
CA GLN A 130 1.41 2.03 8.34
C GLN A 130 0.97 3.26 7.54
N ILE A 131 -0.28 3.26 7.10
CA ILE A 131 -0.87 4.44 6.47
C ILE A 131 -1.33 5.45 7.52
N LEU A 132 -0.97 6.72 7.33
CA LEU A 132 -1.48 7.85 8.12
C LEU A 132 -2.51 8.63 7.29
N PRO A 133 -3.82 8.34 7.42
CA PRO A 133 -4.82 8.94 6.57
C PRO A 133 -4.89 10.45 6.79
N ARG A 134 -4.91 11.22 5.68
CA ARG A 134 -5.10 12.69 5.68
C ARG A 134 -4.07 13.46 6.52
N LYS A 135 -2.88 12.90 6.76
CA LYS A 135 -1.85 13.53 7.59
C LYS A 135 -1.31 14.84 7.00
N LEU A 136 -1.29 14.93 5.67
CA LEU A 136 -0.79 16.06 4.91
C LEU A 136 -1.92 16.71 4.11
N GLN A 137 -1.80 18.02 3.90
CA GLN A 137 -2.69 18.82 3.06
C GLN A 137 -1.86 19.37 1.90
N PHE A 138 -2.32 19.13 0.67
CA PHE A 138 -1.67 19.60 -0.54
C PHE A 138 -2.57 20.59 -1.27
N PHE A 139 -1.95 21.56 -1.95
CA PHE A 139 -2.64 22.35 -2.97
C PHE A 139 -2.82 21.50 -4.23
N THR A 140 -3.99 21.60 -4.86
CA THR A 140 -4.32 20.89 -6.10
C THR A 140 -5.06 21.83 -7.03
N ASP A 141 -4.99 21.57 -8.34
CA ASP A 141 -5.73 22.34 -9.31
C ASP A 141 -7.25 22.19 -9.07
N ARG A 142 -7.99 23.26 -9.33
CA ARG A 142 -9.44 23.28 -9.08
C ARG A 142 -10.18 22.19 -9.86
N GLN A 143 -9.70 21.89 -11.06
CA GLN A 143 -10.29 20.86 -11.93
C GLN A 143 -10.15 19.48 -11.28
N ASP A 144 -8.95 19.14 -10.80
CA ASP A 144 -8.67 17.89 -10.10
C ASP A 144 -9.49 17.74 -8.82
N ARG A 145 -9.66 18.84 -8.06
CA ARG A 145 -10.49 18.83 -6.85
C ARG A 145 -11.93 18.41 -7.15
N ASP A 146 -12.52 18.95 -8.22
CA ASP A 146 -13.92 18.74 -8.55
C ASP A 146 -14.15 17.35 -9.19
N THR A 147 -13.16 16.80 -9.92
CA THR A 147 -13.21 15.43 -10.47
C THR A 147 -12.82 14.33 -9.48
N LEU A 148 -11.91 14.60 -8.53
CA LEU A 148 -11.39 13.60 -7.59
C LEU A 148 -12.09 13.62 -6.23
N ILE A 149 -12.50 14.78 -5.71
CA ILE A 149 -12.99 14.89 -4.31
C ILE A 149 -14.53 15.06 -4.26
N GLY A 150 -15.20 15.15 -5.41
CA GLY A 150 -16.67 15.27 -5.47
C GLY A 150 -17.21 16.52 -4.77
N GLY A 151 -16.44 17.61 -4.79
CA GLY A 151 -16.74 18.82 -4.02
C GLY A 151 -17.93 19.61 -4.58
N THR A 152 -19.14 19.43 -4.04
CA THR A 152 -20.25 20.36 -4.22
C THR A 152 -19.89 21.69 -3.55
N GLN A 153 -19.78 22.79 -4.31
CA GLN A 153 -19.67 24.12 -3.73
C GLN A 153 -20.94 24.45 -2.95
N LYS A 154 -20.82 24.72 -1.63
CA LYS A 154 -21.81 25.57 -0.94
C LYS A 154 -21.44 27.02 -1.25
N THR A 155 -22.29 27.67 -2.03
CA THR A 155 -22.36 29.13 -2.23
C THR A 155 -22.82 29.84 -0.97
#